data_AF-A0A951LQJ1-F1
#
_entry.id   AF-A0A951LQJ1-F1
#
_cell.length_a   1.000
_cell.length_b   1.000
_cell.length_c   1.000
_cell.angle_alpha   90.00
_cell.angle_beta   90.00
_cell.angle_gamma   90.00
#
_symmetry.space_group_name_H-M   'P 1'
#
loop_
_entity.id
_entity.type
_entity.pdbx_description
1 polymer ?
#
loop_
_entity_poly.entity_id
_entity_poly.type
_entity_poly.pdbx_seq_one_letter_code
_entity_poly.pdbx_strand_id
1 'polypeptide(L)'
;MSFAQALPLPQRSSPRWLLFVSLALNLFFIGIAAALWVRGPAPVDRSVPARIERLAAALPSADAQKLRAEYGANRGALEQAHGNYERARETIRASLRREPFDPEAMRSAMTQTRAARQAFDQTLQNVIANASAQMSPEGRRQLADYTPPSRQPVR
;
A
#
# COMPACT_ATOMS: atom_id res chain seq x y z
N MET A 1 20.45 -51.14 -54.67
CA MET A 1 21.60 -50.27 -54.37
C MET A 1 21.13 -49.19 -53.41
N SER A 2 21.73 -49.14 -52.22
CA SER A 2 21.29 -48.33 -51.07
C SER A 2 22.04 -47.00 -51.05
N PHE A 3 21.32 -45.86 -51.10
CA PHE A 3 21.92 -44.55 -50.90
C PHE A 3 21.86 -44.18 -49.43
N ALA A 4 23.04 -44.12 -48.81
CA ALA A 4 23.23 -43.76 -47.41
C ALA A 4 22.80 -42.31 -47.14
N GLN A 5 22.09 -42.15 -46.03
CA GLN A 5 21.72 -40.88 -45.41
C GLN A 5 22.98 -40.13 -44.94
N ALA A 6 23.11 -38.85 -45.29
CA ALA A 6 24.01 -37.92 -44.61
C ALA A 6 23.16 -36.99 -43.72
N LEU A 7 23.05 -37.33 -42.43
CA LEU A 7 22.53 -36.43 -41.41
C LEU A 7 23.64 -35.42 -41.05
N PRO A 8 23.39 -34.10 -41.07
CA PRO A 8 24.39 -33.11 -40.68
C PRO A 8 24.75 -33.28 -39.20
N LEU A 9 26.05 -33.43 -38.91
CA LEU A 9 26.58 -33.56 -37.55
C LEU A 9 26.30 -32.26 -36.75
N PRO A 10 25.91 -32.37 -35.47
CA PRO A 10 25.64 -31.21 -34.63
C PRO A 10 26.90 -30.36 -34.48
N GLN A 11 26.77 -29.06 -34.74
CA GLN A 11 27.82 -28.08 -34.51
C GLN A 11 28.32 -28.21 -33.07
N ARG A 12 29.61 -28.54 -32.91
CA ARG A 12 30.30 -28.49 -31.62
C ARG A 12 30.26 -27.05 -31.13
N SER A 13 29.24 -26.69 -30.37
CA SER A 13 29.21 -25.46 -29.59
C SER A 13 30.48 -25.46 -28.74
N SER A 14 31.37 -24.52 -29.03
CA SER A 14 32.66 -24.43 -28.36
C SER A 14 32.42 -24.40 -26.84
N PRO A 15 33.09 -25.25 -26.04
CA PRO A 15 32.83 -25.35 -24.59
C PRO A 15 33.02 -24.01 -23.87
N ARG A 16 33.78 -23.09 -24.48
CA ARG A 16 33.94 -21.70 -24.05
C ARG A 16 32.62 -20.92 -24.05
N TRP A 17 31.75 -21.14 -25.04
CA TRP A 17 30.45 -20.46 -25.13
C TRP A 17 29.49 -20.94 -24.04
N LEU A 18 29.48 -22.24 -23.73
CA LEU A 18 28.73 -22.79 -22.60
C LEU A 18 29.20 -22.21 -21.26
N LEU A 19 30.52 -21.99 -21.11
CA LEU A 19 31.07 -21.33 -19.93
C LEU A 19 30.63 -19.86 -19.83
N PHE A 20 30.63 -19.11 -20.93
CA PHE A 20 30.14 -17.72 -20.93
C PHE A 20 28.64 -17.63 -20.60
N VAL A 21 27.82 -18.53 -21.17
CA VAL A 21 26.38 -18.58 -20.88
C VAL A 21 26.14 -18.95 -19.42
N SER A 22 26.86 -19.95 -18.89
CA SER A 22 26.76 -20.33 -17.48
C SER A 22 27.19 -19.20 -16.55
N LEU A 23 28.29 -18.52 -16.86
CA LEU A 23 28.78 -17.39 -16.07
C LEU A 23 27.79 -16.23 -16.09
N ALA A 24 27.23 -15.89 -17.26
CA ALA A 24 26.21 -14.85 -17.38
C ALA A 24 24.95 -15.20 -16.58
N LEU A 25 24.52 -16.46 -16.61
CA LEU A 25 23.36 -16.95 -15.86
C LEU A 25 23.60 -16.86 -14.34
N ASN A 26 24.80 -17.24 -13.88
CA ASN A 26 25.19 -17.11 -12.48
C ASN A 26 25.21 -15.63 -12.04
N LEU A 27 25.82 -14.74 -12.83
CA LEU A 27 25.82 -13.31 -12.54
C LEU A 27 24.41 -12.71 -12.55
N PHE A 28 23.53 -13.19 -13.44
CA PHE A 28 22.13 -12.79 -13.48
C PHE A 28 21.38 -13.21 -12.22
N PHE A 29 21.52 -14.46 -11.78
CA PHE A 29 20.88 -14.93 -10.55
C PHE A 29 21.44 -14.23 -9.30
N ILE A 30 22.75 -14.00 -9.23
CA ILE A 30 23.37 -13.20 -8.16
C ILE A 30 22.83 -11.77 -8.20
N GLY A 31 22.68 -11.18 -9.40
CA GLY A 31 22.10 -9.85 -9.59
C GLY A 31 20.65 -9.76 -9.12
N ILE A 32 19.82 -10.76 -9.43
CA ILE A 32 18.43 -10.83 -8.93
C ILE A 32 18.41 -10.99 -7.42
N ALA A 33 19.19 -11.92 -6.87
CA ALA A 33 19.24 -12.16 -5.43
C ALA A 33 19.70 -10.90 -4.68
N ALA A 34 20.75 -10.25 -5.15
CA ALA A 34 21.23 -8.97 -4.61
C ALA A 34 20.20 -7.86 -4.77
N ALA A 35 19.53 -7.76 -5.92
CA ALA A 35 18.48 -6.78 -6.14
C ALA A 35 17.29 -7.01 -5.21
N LEU A 36 16.87 -8.25 -4.97
CA LEU A 36 15.81 -8.58 -4.01
C LEU A 36 16.24 -8.32 -2.56
N TRP A 37 17.51 -8.50 -2.23
CA TRP A 37 18.05 -8.24 -0.90
C TRP A 37 18.20 -6.73 -0.61
N VAL A 38 18.52 -5.94 -1.63
CA VAL A 38 18.62 -4.47 -1.55
C VAL A 38 17.25 -3.78 -1.69
N ARG A 39 16.28 -4.43 -2.35
CA ARG A 39 14.92 -3.90 -2.48
C ARG A 39 14.27 -3.93 -1.10
N GLY A 40 14.33 -2.78 -0.43
CA GLY A 40 13.63 -2.54 0.82
C GLY A 40 12.14 -2.89 0.70
N PRO A 41 11.44 -3.08 1.83
CA PRO A 41 10.04 -3.50 1.83
C PRO A 41 9.22 -2.60 0.90
N ALA A 42 8.36 -3.22 0.09
CA ALA A 42 7.50 -2.50 -0.84
C ALA A 42 6.77 -1.36 -0.10
N PRO A 43 6.65 -0.16 -0.71
CA PRO A 43 5.97 0.95 -0.08
C PRO A 43 4.54 0.52 0.29
N VAL A 44 4.27 0.49 1.59
CA VAL A 44 2.95 0.14 2.11
C VAL A 44 1.96 1.20 1.62
N ASP A 45 0.94 0.79 0.86
CA ASP A 45 -0.13 1.71 0.48
C ASP A 45 -0.88 2.19 1.74
N ARG A 46 -0.89 3.51 1.93
CA ARG A 46 -1.45 4.20 3.09
C ARG A 46 -2.82 4.80 2.81
N SER A 47 -3.35 4.57 1.61
CA SER A 47 -4.69 4.96 1.23
C SER A 47 -5.72 4.36 2.21
N VAL A 48 -6.82 5.06 2.42
CA VAL A 48 -7.95 4.55 3.22
C VAL A 48 -8.44 3.19 2.69
N PRO A 49 -8.66 3.00 1.36
CA PRO A 49 -8.99 1.69 0.82
C PRO A 49 -8.00 0.59 1.22
N ALA A 50 -6.68 0.81 1.08
CA ALA A 50 -5.68 -0.19 1.42
C ALA A 50 -5.60 -0.48 2.92
N ARG A 51 -5.93 0.48 3.77
CA ARG A 51 -6.04 0.26 5.22
C ARG A 51 -7.26 -0.61 5.56
N ILE A 52 -8.41 -0.33 4.94
CA ILE A 52 -9.62 -1.12 5.12
C ILE A 52 -9.40 -2.55 4.61
N GLU A 53 -8.76 -2.73 3.46
CA GLU A 53 -8.49 -4.05 2.91
C GLU A 53 -7.52 -4.85 3.78
N ARG A 54 -6.47 -4.22 4.30
CA ARG A 54 -5.56 -4.88 5.27
C ARG A 54 -6.27 -5.28 6.55
N LEU A 55 -7.24 -4.48 7.01
CA LEU A 55 -8.03 -4.82 8.18
C LEU A 55 -9.00 -5.97 7.87
N ALA A 56 -9.69 -5.92 6.72
CA ALA A 56 -10.59 -6.97 6.27
C ALA A 56 -9.88 -8.31 6.04
N ALA A 57 -8.63 -8.29 5.56
CA ALA A 57 -7.81 -9.48 5.39
C ALA A 57 -7.45 -10.19 6.71
N ALA A 58 -7.50 -9.47 7.83
CA ALA A 58 -7.25 -10.01 9.17
C ALA A 58 -8.52 -10.56 9.85
N LEU A 59 -9.69 -10.48 9.20
CA LEU A 59 -10.98 -10.91 9.74
C LEU A 59 -11.47 -12.22 9.11
N PRO A 60 -12.40 -12.95 9.76
CA PRO A 60 -13.10 -14.06 9.11
C PRO A 60 -13.86 -13.57 7.88
N SER A 61 -13.97 -14.40 6.85
CA SER A 61 -14.49 -13.99 5.53
C SER A 61 -15.85 -13.29 5.59
N ALA A 62 -16.77 -13.78 6.43
CA ALA A 62 -18.10 -13.18 6.61
C ALA A 62 -18.04 -11.79 7.27
N ASP A 63 -17.15 -11.59 8.23
CA ASP A 63 -16.99 -10.30 8.93
C ASP A 63 -16.18 -9.31 8.10
N ALA A 64 -15.21 -9.79 7.33
CA ALA A 64 -14.49 -9.02 6.32
C ALA A 64 -15.45 -8.42 5.27
N GLN A 65 -16.46 -9.18 4.84
CA GLN A 65 -17.48 -8.68 3.91
C GLN A 65 -18.33 -7.57 4.53
N LYS A 66 -18.69 -7.67 5.80
CA LYS A 66 -19.44 -6.61 6.52
C LYS A 66 -18.64 -5.32 6.58
N LEU A 67 -17.34 -5.40 6.88
CA LEU A 67 -16.45 -4.24 6.87
C LEU A 67 -16.35 -3.60 5.47
N ARG A 68 -16.18 -4.42 4.42
CA ARG A 68 -16.13 -3.91 3.04
C ARG A 68 -17.45 -3.27 2.61
N ALA A 69 -18.58 -3.85 3.00
CA ALA A 69 -19.91 -3.32 2.70
C ALA A 69 -20.14 -1.96 3.37
N GLU A 70 -19.82 -1.84 4.67
CA GLU A 70 -19.91 -0.57 5.41
C GLU A 70 -18.99 0.50 4.84
N TYR A 71 -17.75 0.13 4.49
CA TYR A 71 -16.85 1.04 3.80
C TYR A 71 -17.39 1.47 2.44
N GLY A 72 -17.92 0.55 1.64
CA GLY A 72 -18.50 0.83 0.33
C GLY A 72 -19.67 1.80 0.41
N ALA A 73 -20.57 1.62 1.38
CA ALA A 73 -21.71 2.49 1.62
C ALA A 73 -21.28 3.93 2.01
N ASN A 74 -20.16 4.07 2.72
CA ASN A 74 -19.65 5.35 3.21
C ASN A 74 -18.49 5.92 2.37
N ARG A 75 -18.16 5.29 1.24
CA ARG A 75 -16.97 5.62 0.44
C ARG A 75 -16.95 7.09 0.01
N GLY A 76 -18.08 7.60 -0.50
CA GLY A 76 -18.18 9.00 -0.93
C GLY A 76 -17.96 9.99 0.21
N ALA A 77 -18.54 9.73 1.39
CA ALA A 77 -18.35 10.58 2.56
C ALA A 77 -16.90 10.56 3.06
N LEU A 78 -16.25 9.38 3.06
CA LEU A 78 -14.84 9.24 3.41
C LEU A 78 -13.91 9.94 2.41
N GLU A 79 -14.15 9.78 1.12
CA GLU A 79 -13.37 10.46 0.05
C GLU A 79 -13.52 11.98 0.17
N GLN A 80 -14.74 12.47 0.41
CA GLN A 80 -14.99 13.89 0.62
C GLN A 80 -14.30 14.43 1.88
N ALA A 81 -14.41 13.73 3.01
CA ALA A 81 -13.77 14.12 4.26
C ALA A 81 -12.23 14.09 4.15
N HIS A 82 -11.68 13.11 3.45
CA HIS A 82 -10.26 13.03 3.16
C HIS A 82 -9.81 14.21 2.27
N GLY A 83 -10.55 14.50 1.20
CA GLY A 83 -10.28 15.64 0.33
C GLY A 83 -10.37 16.99 1.06
N ASN A 84 -11.30 17.14 1.99
CA ASN A 84 -11.39 18.31 2.87
C ASN A 84 -10.14 18.47 3.73
N TYR A 85 -9.66 17.37 4.33
CA TYR A 85 -8.46 17.36 5.15
C TYR A 85 -7.21 17.72 4.34
N GLU A 86 -7.02 17.13 3.16
CA GLU A 86 -5.86 17.45 2.31
C GLU A 86 -5.89 18.90 1.81
N ARG A 87 -7.06 19.44 1.46
CA ARG A 87 -7.22 20.87 1.13
C ARG A 87 -6.86 21.77 2.31
N ALA A 88 -7.32 21.46 3.52
CA ALA A 88 -6.98 22.25 4.71
C ALA A 88 -5.47 22.25 5.01
N ARG A 89 -4.79 21.11 4.78
CA ARG A 89 -3.33 21.03 4.88
C ARG A 89 -2.64 21.90 3.84
N GLU A 90 -3.15 21.97 2.62
CA GLU A 90 -2.60 22.86 1.60
C GLU A 90 -2.79 24.33 1.98
N THR A 91 -3.92 24.69 2.61
CA THR A 91 -4.12 26.05 3.14
C THR A 91 -3.04 26.44 4.15
N ILE A 92 -2.61 25.53 5.03
CA ILE A 92 -1.47 25.79 5.93
C ILE A 92 -0.20 26.10 5.13
N ARG A 93 0.10 25.28 4.10
CA ARG A 93 1.29 25.48 3.27
C ARG A 93 1.23 26.80 2.50
N ALA A 94 0.05 27.18 2.02
CA ALA A 94 -0.18 28.44 1.34
C ALA A 94 0.01 29.64 2.29
N SER A 95 -0.54 29.58 3.51
CA SER A 95 -0.38 30.63 4.53
C SER A 95 1.09 30.87 4.90
N LEU A 96 1.91 29.81 4.93
CA LEU A 96 3.35 29.92 5.20
C LEU A 96 4.15 30.58 4.07
N ARG A 97 3.68 30.48 2.82
CA ARG A 97 4.33 31.06 1.64
C ARG A 97 3.85 32.49 1.34
N ARG A 98 2.89 33.00 2.10
CA ARG A 98 2.30 34.31 1.87
C ARG A 98 3.25 35.41 2.30
N GLU A 99 3.41 36.42 1.44
CA GLU A 99 4.15 37.65 1.74
C GLU A 99 3.23 38.87 1.56
N PRO A 100 3.07 39.72 2.59
CA PRO A 100 3.62 39.57 3.94
C PRO A 100 3.00 38.38 4.70
N PHE A 101 3.74 37.85 5.67
CA PHE A 101 3.26 36.76 6.52
C PHE A 101 2.07 37.23 7.37
N ASP A 102 1.00 36.43 7.37
CA ASP A 102 -0.23 36.70 8.11
C ASP A 102 -0.41 35.65 9.22
N PRO A 103 -0.08 35.99 10.48
CA PRO A 103 -0.17 35.06 11.60
C PRO A 103 -1.62 34.69 11.96
N GLU A 104 -2.61 35.52 11.63
CA GLU A 104 -4.02 35.20 11.89
C GLU A 104 -4.55 34.19 10.86
N ALA A 105 -4.24 34.39 9.58
CA ALA A 105 -4.56 33.42 8.54
C ALA A 105 -3.90 32.05 8.81
N MET A 106 -2.67 32.04 9.33
CA MET A 106 -2.00 30.79 9.72
C MET A 106 -2.73 30.07 10.86
N ARG A 107 -3.12 30.79 11.93
CA ARG A 107 -3.88 30.20 13.06
C ARG A 107 -5.26 29.69 12.63
N SER A 108 -5.92 30.42 11.72
CA SER A 108 -7.19 30.00 11.13
C SER A 108 -7.03 28.71 10.32
N ALA A 109 -6.04 28.64 9.43
CA ALA A 109 -5.74 27.43 8.64
C ALA A 109 -5.43 26.21 9.52
N MET A 110 -4.67 26.40 10.60
CA MET A 110 -4.41 25.33 11.58
C MET A 110 -5.69 24.83 12.26
N THR A 111 -6.60 25.75 12.63
CA THR A 111 -7.88 25.41 13.26
C THR A 111 -8.78 24.63 12.30
N GLN A 112 -8.90 25.09 11.06
CA GLN A 112 -9.64 24.39 10.01
C GLN A 112 -9.07 23.00 9.73
N THR A 113 -7.75 22.85 9.73
CA THR A 113 -7.10 21.55 9.53
C THR A 113 -7.39 20.58 10.67
N ARG A 114 -7.40 21.03 11.92
CA ARG A 114 -7.80 20.19 13.06
C ARG A 114 -9.26 19.75 12.94
N ALA A 115 -10.16 20.67 12.60
CA ALA A 115 -11.58 20.35 12.41
C ALA A 115 -11.79 19.34 11.26
N ALA A 116 -11.14 19.56 10.11
CA ALA A 116 -11.22 18.64 8.97
C ALA A 116 -10.66 17.26 9.31
N ARG A 117 -9.55 17.20 10.07
CA ARG A 117 -9.00 15.94 10.55
C ARG A 117 -9.97 15.20 11.47
N GLN A 118 -10.56 15.91 12.42
CA GLN A 118 -11.54 15.33 13.34
C GLN A 118 -12.75 14.78 12.59
N ALA A 119 -13.29 15.51 11.62
CA ALA A 119 -14.42 15.06 10.81
C ALA A 119 -14.09 13.79 10.00
N PHE A 120 -12.89 13.72 9.41
CA PHE A 120 -12.40 12.53 8.74
C PHE A 120 -12.27 11.33 9.69
N ASP A 121 -11.62 11.53 10.85
CA ASP A 121 -11.43 10.47 11.84
C ASP A 121 -12.78 9.95 12.37
N GLN A 122 -13.74 10.85 12.65
CA GLN A 122 -15.11 10.49 13.05
C GLN A 122 -15.83 9.65 11.99
N THR A 123 -15.75 10.05 10.72
CA THR A 123 -16.37 9.30 9.61
C THR A 123 -15.80 7.88 9.54
N LEU A 124 -14.48 7.74 9.65
CA LEU A 124 -13.81 6.44 9.63
C LEU A 124 -14.17 5.58 10.85
N GLN A 125 -14.20 6.19 12.04
CA GLN A 125 -14.58 5.50 13.28
C GLN A 125 -16.02 4.98 13.22
N ASN A 126 -16.95 5.76 12.67
CA ASN A 126 -18.34 5.35 12.51
C ASN A 126 -18.47 4.12 11.58
N VAL A 127 -17.71 4.08 10.47
CA VAL A 127 -17.68 2.91 9.58
C VAL A 127 -17.20 1.66 10.33
N ILE A 128 -16.13 1.78 11.11
CA ILE A 128 -15.61 0.65 11.90
C ILE A 128 -16.60 0.22 12.97
N ALA A 129 -17.22 1.17 13.67
CA ALA A 129 -18.22 0.89 14.73
C ALA A 129 -19.46 0.18 14.17
N ASN A 130 -20.01 0.68 13.07
CA ASN A 130 -21.18 0.09 12.39
C ASN A 130 -20.88 -1.31 11.86
N ALA A 131 -19.69 -1.52 11.28
CA ALA A 131 -19.27 -2.83 10.85
C ALA A 131 -19.12 -3.79 12.05
N SER A 132 -18.49 -3.34 13.12
CA SER A 132 -18.25 -4.14 14.35
C SER A 132 -19.55 -4.58 15.02
N ALA A 133 -20.59 -3.74 14.98
CA ALA A 133 -21.92 -4.07 15.50
C ALA A 133 -22.55 -5.28 14.78
N GLN A 134 -22.22 -5.48 13.50
CA GLN A 134 -22.73 -6.58 12.69
C GLN A 134 -21.81 -7.82 12.72
N MET A 135 -20.58 -7.69 13.22
CA MET A 135 -19.60 -8.77 13.25
C MET A 135 -19.92 -9.85 14.30
N SER A 136 -19.35 -11.03 14.10
CA SER A 136 -19.33 -12.06 15.14
C SER A 136 -18.47 -11.62 16.35
N PRO A 137 -18.65 -12.25 17.54
CA PRO A 137 -17.75 -12.04 18.68
C PRO A 137 -16.29 -12.40 18.38
N GLU A 138 -16.04 -13.32 17.44
CA GLU A 138 -14.69 -13.65 16.99
C GLU A 138 -14.09 -12.55 16.12
N GLY A 139 -14.84 -12.03 15.15
CA GLY A 139 -14.40 -10.90 14.32
C GLY A 139 -14.08 -9.65 15.14
N ARG A 140 -14.89 -9.35 16.16
CA ARG A 140 -14.59 -8.24 17.09
C ARG A 140 -13.32 -8.47 17.91
N ARG A 141 -13.01 -9.70 18.31
CA ARG A 141 -11.75 -10.03 19.01
C ARG A 141 -10.55 -9.84 18.09
N GLN A 142 -10.61 -10.37 16.86
CA GLN A 142 -9.54 -10.17 15.88
C GLN A 142 -9.32 -8.68 15.54
N LEU A 143 -10.40 -7.89 15.50
CA LEU A 143 -10.32 -6.45 15.34
C LEU A 143 -9.64 -5.76 16.53
N ALA A 144 -9.90 -6.21 17.76
CA ALA A 144 -9.27 -5.68 18.96
C ALA A 144 -7.77 -6.03 19.05
N ASP A 145 -7.39 -7.21 18.59
CA ASP A 145 -6.01 -7.70 18.58
C ASP A 145 -5.20 -7.19 17.37
N TYR A 146 -5.88 -6.53 16.41
CA TYR A 146 -5.25 -6.02 15.20
C TYR A 146 -4.21 -4.94 15.51
N THR A 147 -2.94 -5.27 15.25
CA THR A 147 -1.84 -4.32 15.28
C THR A 147 -1.52 -3.87 13.85
N PRO A 148 -1.72 -2.57 13.50
CA PRO A 148 -1.32 -2.06 12.20
C PRO A 148 0.19 -2.28 12.02
N PRO A 149 0.67 -2.58 10.80
CA PRO A 149 2.11 -2.66 10.53
C PRO A 149 2.80 -1.39 11.03
N SER A 150 3.72 -1.55 11.99
CA SER A 150 4.42 -0.41 12.58
C SER A 150 5.21 0.33 11.49
N ARG A 151 5.31 1.65 11.62
CA ARG A 151 6.33 2.41 10.87
C ARG A 151 7.68 1.83 11.28
N GLN A 152 8.30 1.00 10.44
CA GLN A 152 9.73 0.78 10.58
C GLN A 152 10.40 2.15 10.42
N PRO A 153 11.13 2.64 11.44
CA PRO A 153 11.91 3.85 11.27
C PRO A 153 12.96 3.55 10.19
N VAL A 154 13.01 4.41 9.18
CA VAL A 154 14.17 4.45 8.26
C VAL A 154 15.36 4.78 9.16
N ARG A 155 16.22 3.79 9.40
CA ARG A 155 17.52 4.00 10.06
C ARG A 155 18.50 4.61 9.07
#